data_AF-A0A925WJM6-F1
#
_entry.id   AF-A0A925WJM6-F1
#
_cell.length_a   1.000
_cell.length_b   1.000
_cell.length_c   1.000
_cell.angle_alpha   90.00
_cell.angle_beta   90.00
_cell.angle_gamma   90.00
#
_symmetry.space_group_name_H-M   'P 1'
#
loop_
_entity.id
_entity.type
_entity.pdbx_description
1 polymer ?
#
loop_
_entity_poly.entity_id
_entity_poly.type
_entity_poly.pdbx_seq_one_letter_code
_entity_poly.pdbx_strand_id
1 'polypeptide(L)' 'MKVLLQHKESGHYLKDAGVTTRDSSDAMDFLSSTQAIEFCARHKIIGMQIVLRFHEQHFDIVLPMLMDRRHQATRVAQAA' A
#
# COMPACT_ATOMS: atom_id res chain seq x y z
N MET A 1 -8.47 -14.52 5.77
CA MET A 1 -7.42 -13.86 4.97
C MET A 1 -7.69 -12.38 5.05
N LYS A 2 -6.65 -11.55 5.22
CA LYS A 2 -6.77 -10.09 5.20
C LYS A 2 -6.00 -9.51 4.02
N VAL A 3 -6.52 -8.43 3.44
CA VAL A 3 -5.80 -7.62 2.45
C VAL A 3 -5.36 -6.35 3.16
N LEU A 4 -4.07 -6.21 3.40
CA LEU A 4 -3.50 -5.10 4.15
C LEU A 4 -2.62 -4.22 3.26
N LEU A 5 -2.45 -2.97 3.66
CA LEU A 5 -1.46 -2.06 3.08
C LEU A 5 -0.30 -1.90 4.05
N GLN A 6 0.93 -2.05 3.56
CA GLN A 6 2.15 -1.90 4.35
C GLN A 6 3.11 -0.92 3.67
N HIS A 7 3.75 -0.06 4.45
CA HIS A 7 4.77 0.84 3.94
C HIS A 7 6.05 0.04 3.59
N LYS A 8 6.57 0.23 2.37
CA LYS A 8 7.69 -0.55 1.83
C LYS A 8 8.96 -0.42 2.68
N GLU A 9 9.21 0.76 3.24
CA GLU A 9 10.45 1.06 3.96
C GLU A 9 10.36 0.78 5.46
N SER A 10 9.24 1.15 6.10
CA SER A 10 9.12 1.04 7.56
C SER A 10 8.47 -0.26 8.03
N GLY A 11 7.81 -0.99 7.13
CA GLY A 11 7.04 -2.18 7.46
C GLY A 11 5.76 -1.90 8.25
N HIS A 12 5.38 -0.64 8.50
CA HIS A 12 4.13 -0.30 9.18
C HIS A 12 2.92 -0.53 8.30
N TYR A 13 1.85 -1.00 8.91
CA TYR A 13 0.57 -1.20 8.24
C TYR A 13 -0.31 0.04 8.34
N LEU A 14 -1.14 0.27 7.34
CA LEU A 14 -2.14 1.31 7.38
C LEU A 14 -3.27 0.91 8.36
N LYS A 15 -3.55 1.78 9.33
CA LYS A 15 -4.66 1.61 10.28
C LYS A 15 -5.88 2.44 9.87
N ASP A 16 -5.64 3.64 9.35
CA ASP A 16 -6.65 4.57 8.83
C ASP A 16 -5.95 5.57 7.88
N ALA A 17 -6.71 6.46 7.23
CA ALA A 17 -6.18 7.51 6.37
C ALA A 17 -5.13 8.37 7.10
N GLY A 18 -3.85 8.21 6.73
CA GLY A 18 -2.72 8.92 7.34
C GLY A 18 -2.24 8.34 8.68
N VAL A 19 -2.86 7.28 9.20
CA VAL A 19 -2.48 6.63 10.46
C VAL A 19 -1.90 5.24 10.18
N THR A 20 -0.72 4.95 10.72
CA THR A 20 -0.05 3.65 10.57
C THR A 20 0.20 2.98 11.92
N THR A 21 0.36 1.66 11.90
CA THR A 21 0.59 0.82 13.06
C THR A 21 1.68 -0.22 12.78
N ARG A 22 2.40 -0.67 13.82
CA ARG A 22 3.31 -1.83 13.74
C ARG A 22 2.55 -3.15 13.78
N ASP A 23 1.38 -3.16 14.41
CA ASP A 23 0.60 -4.38 14.57
C ASP A 23 -0.38 -4.54 13.42
N SER A 24 -0.21 -5.62 12.66
CA SER A 24 -1.13 -6.00 11.58
C SER A 24 -2.53 -6.38 12.03
N SER A 25 -2.73 -6.74 13.30
CA SER A 25 -4.04 -7.10 13.83
C SER A 25 -4.98 -5.88 13.82
N ASP A 26 -4.37 -4.72 14.07
CA ASP A 26 -4.93 -3.36 14.08
C ASP A 26 -4.98 -2.69 12.71
N ALA A 27 -4.45 -3.35 11.67
CA ALA A 27 -4.42 -2.79 10.32
C ALA A 27 -5.82 -2.81 9.69
N MET A 28 -6.07 -1.81 8.84
CA MET A 28 -7.26 -1.74 8.01
C MET A 28 -7.27 -2.92 7.03
N ASP A 29 -8.33 -3.71 7.09
CA ASP A 29 -8.56 -4.82 6.18
C ASP A 29 -9.41 -4.36 4.99
N PHE A 30 -8.94 -4.63 3.78
CA PHE A 30 -9.62 -4.30 2.55
C PHE A 30 -10.35 -5.52 1.99
N LEU A 31 -11.53 -5.31 1.40
CA LEU A 31 -12.28 -6.40 0.76
C LEU A 31 -11.50 -7.02 -0.40
N SER A 32 -10.71 -6.22 -1.12
CA SER A 32 -9.93 -6.67 -2.26
C SER A 32 -8.70 -5.78 -2.51
N SER A 33 -7.73 -6.32 -3.24
CA SER A 33 -6.55 -5.57 -3.70
C SER A 33 -6.93 -4.33 -4.50
N THR A 34 -7.99 -4.39 -5.31
CA THR A 34 -8.51 -3.25 -6.08
C THR A 34 -8.96 -2.12 -5.16
N GLN A 35 -9.73 -2.43 -4.10
CA GLN A 35 -10.16 -1.41 -3.15
C GLN A 35 -8.98 -0.81 -2.37
N ALA A 36 -7.96 -1.60 -2.02
CA ALA A 36 -6.76 -1.10 -1.39
C ALA A 36 -6.00 -0.11 -2.29
N ILE A 37 -5.89 -0.41 -3.59
CA ILE A 37 -5.27 0.47 -4.59
C ILE A 37 -6.07 1.77 -4.74
N GLU A 38 -7.40 1.67 -4.89
CA GLU A 38 -8.31 2.82 -5.00
C GLU A 38 -8.26 3.71 -3.75
N PHE A 39 -8.17 3.11 -2.56
CA PHE A 39 -8.01 3.84 -1.31
C PHE A 39 -6.73 4.67 -1.32
N CYS A 40 -5.59 4.06 -1.62
CA CYS A 40 -4.32 4.78 -1.71
C CYS A 40 -4.38 5.93 -2.73
N ALA A 41 -4.97 5.69 -3.91
CA ALA A 41 -5.11 6.72 -4.95
C ALA A 41 -5.97 7.90 -4.46
N ARG A 42 -7.13 7.62 -3.86
CA ARG A 42 -8.06 8.62 -3.32
C ARG A 42 -7.44 9.46 -2.20
N HIS A 43 -6.67 8.84 -1.31
CA HIS A 43 -6.04 9.50 -0.16
C HIS A 43 -4.61 10.00 -0.45
N LYS A 44 -4.13 9.89 -1.69
CA LYS A 44 -2.77 10.28 -2.12
C LYS A 44 -1.66 9.61 -1.27
N ILE A 45 -1.91 8.38 -0.85
CA ILE A 45 -0.96 7.57 -0.08
C ILE A 45 -0.04 6.87 -1.07
N ILE A 46 1.27 7.01 -0.87
CA ILE A 46 2.32 6.43 -1.72
C ILE A 46 3.23 5.52 -0.90
N GLY A 47 4.14 4.81 -1.57
CA GLY A 47 5.15 4.00 -0.88
C GLY A 47 4.61 2.73 -0.22
N MET A 48 3.38 2.33 -0.55
CA MET A 48 2.73 1.14 0.03
C MET A 48 2.88 -0.10 -0.86
N GLN A 49 2.82 -1.27 -0.24
CA GLN A 49 2.69 -2.59 -0.85
C GLN A 49 1.46 -3.32 -0.28
N ILE A 50 0.89 -4.23 -1.04
CA ILE A 50 -0.24 -5.05 -0.58
C ILE A 50 0.31 -6.29 0.10
N VAL A 51 -0.22 -6.62 1.27
CA VAL A 51 0.10 -7.85 2.01
C VAL A 51 -1.18 -8.68 2.13
N LEU A 52 -1.20 -9.84 1.49
CA LEU A 52 -2.25 -10.84 1.70
C LEU A 52 -1.82 -11.71 2.87
N ARG A 53 -2.48 -11.53 4.01
CA ARG A 53 -2.18 -12.25 5.25
C ARG A 53 -3.15 -13.39 5.48
N PHE A 54 -2.62 -14.59 5.70
CA PHE A 54 -3.38 -15.81 5.94
C PHE A 54 -3.35 -16.12 7.43
N HIS A 55 -4.50 -16.41 8.04
CA HIS A 55 -4.56 -16.69 9.48
C HIS A 55 -3.99 -18.07 9.84
N GLU A 56 -4.19 -19.04 8.95
CA GLU A 56 -3.84 -20.45 9.19
C GLU A 56 -2.53 -20.84 8.51
N GLN A 57 -2.05 -20.04 7.55
CA GLN A 57 -0.82 -20.32 6.81
C GLN A 57 0.29 -19.39 7.32
N HIS A 58 1.48 -19.94 7.53
CA HIS A 58 2.63 -19.21 8.07
C HIS A 58 3.39 -18.36 7.02
N PHE A 59 2.77 -18.06 5.89
CA PHE A 59 3.36 -17.23 4.85
C PHE A 59 2.37 -16.16 4.39
N ASP A 60 2.91 -14.99 4.05
CA ASP A 60 2.16 -13.90 3.45
C ASP A 60 2.57 -13.73 1.98
N ILE A 61 1.65 -13.23 1.16
CA ILE A 61 1.98 -12.79 -0.20
C ILE A 61 2.13 -11.27 -0.18
N VAL A 62 3.30 -10.78 -0.61
CA VAL A 62 3.59 -9.35 -0.73
C VAL A 62 3.58 -8.96 -2.20
N LEU A 63 2.65 -8.09 -2.58
CA LEU A 63 2.50 -7.58 -3.94
C LEU A 63 2.98 -6.12 -3.99
N PRO A 64 4.05 -5.81 -4.75
CA PRO A 64 4.49 -4.44 -4.91
C PRO A 64 3.45 -3.65 -5.70
N MET A 65 2.99 -2.53 -5.17
CA MET A 65 2.17 -1.60 -5.96
C MET A 65 3.07 -0.75 -6.84
N LEU A 66 2.86 -0.88 -8.15
CA LEU A 66 3.39 0.02 -9.18
C LEU A 66 2.44 1.22 -9.28
N MET A 67 2.43 2.07 -8.24
CA MET A 67 1.85 3.41 -8.39
C MET A 67 2.85 4.22 -9.21
N ASP A 68 2.65 4.16 -10.52
CA ASP A 68 3.57 4.67 -11.53
C ASP A 68 3.93 6.14 -11.24
N ARG A 69 5.23 6.42 -11.33
CA ARG A 69 5.85 7.77 -11.40
C ARG A 69 5.38 8.59 -12.63
N ARG A 70 4.20 8.34 -13.20
CA ARG A 70 3.67 9.10 -14.34
C ARG A 70 3.41 10.58 -14.02
N HIS A 71 3.47 10.99 -12.75
CA HIS A 71 3.42 12.41 -12.35
C HIS A 71 4.79 13.11 -12.20
N GLN A 72 5.93 12.41 -12.36
CA GLN A 72 7.25 13.03 -12.20
C GLN A 72 7.98 13.28 -13.53
N ALA A 73 7.47 12.77 -14.65
CA ALA A 73 8.11 12.85 -15.97
C ALA A 73 7.80 14.14 -16.77
N THR A 74 7.17 15.17 -16.17
CA THR A 74 6.82 16.42 -16.89
C THR A 74 7.73 17.62 -16.57
N ARG A 75 8.89 17.43 -15.93
CA ARG A 75 9.80 18.55 -15.60
C ARG A 75 11.20 18.52 -16.21
N VAL A 76 11.51 17.59 -17.12
CA VAL A 76 12.86 17.50 -17.73
C VAL A 76 12.88 17.64 -19.26
N ALA A 77 11.76 17.95 -19.91
CA ALA A 77 11.69 18.13 -21.36
C ALA A 77 11.60 19.61 -21.82
N GLN A 78 11.93 20.57 -20.95
CA GLN A 78 12.07 21.99 -21.30
C GLN A 78 13.41 22.53 -20.79
N ALA A 79 14.50 21.87 -21.16
CA ALA A 79 15.86 22.39 -21.05
C ALA A 79 16.79 21.52 -21.92
N ALA A 80 16.61 21.58 -23.24
CA ALA A 80 17.58 21.13 -24.22
C ALA A 80 17.40 21.96 -25.50
#